data_AF-A0A832PQ60-F1
#
_entry.id   AF-A0A832PQ60-F1
#
_cell.length_a   1.000
_cell.length_b   1.000
_cell.length_c   1.000
_cell.angle_alpha   90.00
_cell.angle_beta   90.00
_cell.angle_gamma   90.00
#
_symmetry.space_group_name_H-M   'P 1'
#
loop_
_entity.id
_entity.type
_entity.pdbx_description
1 polymer ?
#
loop_
_entity_poly.entity_id
_entity_poly.type
_entity_poly.pdbx_seq_one_letter_code
_entity_poly.pdbx_strand_id
1 'polypeptide(L)'
;MIYRLATGLAGPALRAVAPLAGGVLRERLALDVAVQPGGAIWVHAASVGELNSARAIITALAAHHPVVVTTNSTTGRAVARDWGLPAHLAPLDVPGAVRRFLDAVRPALMVTVENEIWPNRAAEARRRAIPQAVIGARMSERSARGWGRARGLIGPVLAGLDLLSAQDAGTESRLRALGLPQAALAGRLNLKLLGPAAIRPGPESASRDRLWLAASTHPGEEEAVLAAHAALAVRIPGLRLILAPRHPRRADEVAALAIAAGFAPERLGAREVAAAG
;
A
#
# COMPACT_ATOMS: atom_id res chain seq x y z
N MET A 1 -28.14 3.05 -1.49
CA MET A 1 -29.22 2.63 -0.56
C MET A 1 -29.03 1.20 -0.06
N ILE A 2 -28.91 0.19 -0.94
CA ILE A 2 -28.77 -1.24 -0.56
C ILE A 2 -27.57 -1.52 0.35
N TYR A 3 -26.37 -1.02 0.01
CA TYR A 3 -25.16 -1.22 0.82
C TYR A 3 -25.33 -0.74 2.26
N ARG A 4 -25.88 0.46 2.45
CA ARG A 4 -26.09 1.06 3.77
C ARG A 4 -27.18 0.34 4.58
N LEU A 5 -28.22 -0.17 3.92
CA LEU A 5 -29.25 -0.99 4.56
C LEU A 5 -28.66 -2.33 5.03
N ALA A 6 -27.96 -3.04 4.15
CA ALA A 6 -27.32 -4.33 4.48
C ALA A 6 -26.32 -4.19 5.62
N THR A 7 -25.44 -3.17 5.56
CA THR A 7 -24.46 -2.90 6.62
C THR A 7 -25.10 -2.34 7.91
N GLY A 8 -26.23 -1.65 7.79
CA GLY A 8 -27.04 -1.17 8.91
C GLY A 8 -27.68 -2.29 9.72
N LEU A 9 -28.07 -3.39 9.06
CA LEU A 9 -28.57 -4.60 9.72
C LEU A 9 -27.45 -5.51 10.23
N ALA A 10 -26.36 -5.64 9.47
CA ALA A 10 -25.21 -6.45 9.86
C ALA A 10 -24.51 -5.91 11.12
N GLY A 11 -24.44 -4.59 11.29
CA GLY A 11 -23.77 -3.96 12.43
C GLY A 11 -24.31 -4.41 13.80
N PRO A 12 -25.62 -4.28 14.09
CA PRO A 12 -26.25 -4.78 15.31
C PRO A 12 -26.06 -6.28 15.51
N ALA A 13 -26.22 -7.10 14.46
CA ALA A 13 -26.02 -8.55 14.55
C ALA A 13 -24.57 -8.90 14.94
N LEU A 14 -23.59 -8.29 14.28
CA LEU A 14 -22.16 -8.45 14.60
C LEU A 14 -21.85 -7.99 16.03
N ARG A 15 -22.49 -6.91 16.51
CA ARG A 15 -22.35 -6.44 17.88
C ARG A 15 -22.94 -7.43 18.90
N ALA A 16 -24.08 -8.03 18.60
CA ALA A 16 -24.73 -9.00 19.50
C ALA A 16 -23.86 -10.24 19.72
N VAL A 17 -23.15 -10.69 18.69
CA VAL A 17 -22.23 -11.84 18.78
C VAL A 17 -20.81 -11.47 19.23
N ALA A 18 -20.50 -10.18 19.36
CA ALA A 18 -19.17 -9.70 19.73
C ALA A 18 -18.64 -10.20 21.10
N PRO A 19 -19.46 -10.45 22.13
CA PRO A 19 -18.99 -11.09 23.38
C PRO A 19 -18.51 -12.53 23.16
N LEU A 20 -19.04 -13.22 22.15
CA LEU A 20 -18.69 -14.59 21.79
C LEU A 20 -17.55 -14.66 20.76
N ALA A 21 -17.24 -13.53 20.11
CA ALA A 21 -16.18 -13.41 19.12
C ALA A 21 -14.93 -12.77 19.76
N GLY A 22 -13.76 -13.36 19.51
CA GLY A 22 -12.50 -12.93 20.12
C GLY A 22 -12.15 -11.45 19.93
N GLY A 23 -11.14 -10.96 20.66
CA GLY A 23 -10.79 -9.53 20.76
C GLY A 23 -10.65 -8.77 19.44
N VAL A 24 -10.26 -9.45 18.35
CA VAL A 24 -10.19 -8.88 17.01
C VAL A 24 -11.54 -8.34 16.52
N LEU A 25 -12.64 -9.10 16.67
CA LEU A 25 -13.94 -8.61 16.20
C LEU A 25 -14.41 -7.43 17.04
N ARG A 26 -14.22 -7.49 18.36
CA ARG A 26 -14.60 -6.40 19.27
C ARG A 26 -13.87 -5.10 18.95
N GLU A 27 -12.57 -5.18 18.69
CA GLU A 27 -11.76 -4.04 18.27
C GLU A 27 -12.21 -3.48 16.93
N ARG A 28 -12.46 -4.33 15.92
CA ARG A 28 -12.98 -3.89 14.62
C ARG A 28 -14.42 -3.37 14.70
N LEU A 29 -15.17 -3.73 15.74
CA LEU A 29 -16.44 -3.09 16.07
C LEU A 29 -16.27 -1.80 16.88
N ALA A 30 -15.04 -1.38 17.16
CA ALA A 30 -14.71 -0.21 17.96
C ALA A 30 -15.41 -0.21 19.34
N LEU A 31 -15.47 -1.39 19.98
CA LEU A 31 -16.04 -1.53 21.32
C LEU A 31 -15.03 -1.16 22.41
N ASP A 32 -13.75 -1.36 22.14
CA ASP A 32 -12.65 -1.23 23.12
C ASP A 32 -11.61 -0.18 22.67
N VAL A 33 -12.03 0.83 21.89
CA VAL A 33 -11.14 1.91 21.42
C VAL A 33 -11.08 3.01 22.48
N ALA A 34 -9.88 3.28 22.97
CA ALA A 34 -9.64 4.33 23.97
C ALA A 34 -9.96 5.72 23.39
N VAL A 35 -10.62 6.55 24.20
CA VAL A 35 -10.91 7.95 23.86
C VAL A 35 -9.61 8.73 23.75
N GLN A 36 -9.46 9.46 22.65
CA GLN A 36 -8.31 10.32 22.39
C GLN A 36 -8.66 11.79 22.72
N PRO A 37 -7.67 12.64 23.02
CA PRO A 37 -7.88 14.08 23.27
C PRO A 37 -8.61 14.81 22.13
N GLY A 38 -8.64 14.22 20.93
CA GLY A 38 -9.19 14.79 19.71
C GLY A 38 -8.13 15.58 18.93
N GLY A 39 -8.45 15.96 17.70
CA GLY A 39 -7.54 16.74 16.86
C GLY A 39 -6.42 15.93 16.19
N ALA A 40 -6.42 14.60 16.35
CA ALA A 40 -5.43 13.74 15.71
C ALA A 40 -5.69 13.61 14.19
N ILE A 41 -4.63 13.37 13.42
CA ILE A 41 -4.74 12.89 12.06
C ILE A 41 -4.93 11.37 12.11
N TRP A 42 -6.06 10.88 11.59
CA TRP A 42 -6.29 9.46 11.43
C TRP A 42 -5.71 8.98 10.11
N VAL A 43 -4.67 8.15 10.17
CA VAL A 43 -4.09 7.50 8.98
C VAL A 43 -4.54 6.05 8.90
N HIS A 44 -5.08 5.65 7.75
CA HIS A 44 -5.42 4.25 7.46
C HIS A 44 -4.52 3.66 6.39
N ALA A 45 -3.83 2.58 6.73
CA ALA A 45 -3.05 1.75 5.81
C ALA A 45 -3.42 0.28 6.06
N ALA A 46 -4.05 -0.40 5.10
CA ALA A 46 -4.66 -1.71 5.32
C ALA A 46 -3.65 -2.79 5.69
N SER A 47 -2.45 -2.71 5.10
CA SER A 47 -1.41 -3.73 5.18
C SER A 47 -0.07 -3.17 5.68
N VAL A 48 0.85 -4.06 6.07
CA VAL A 48 2.24 -3.69 6.40
C VAL A 48 2.93 -3.02 5.21
N GLY A 49 2.64 -3.47 3.98
CA GLY A 49 3.22 -2.91 2.77
C GLY A 49 2.80 -1.45 2.53
N GLU A 50 1.53 -1.14 2.71
CA GLU A 50 1.01 0.24 2.63
C GLU A 50 1.57 1.10 3.76
N LEU A 51 1.61 0.56 4.99
CA LEU A 51 2.13 1.28 6.14
C LEU A 51 3.60 1.68 5.89
N ASN A 52 4.43 0.73 5.45
CA ASN A 52 5.82 0.99 5.09
C ASN A 52 5.95 1.98 3.93
N SER A 53 5.10 1.90 2.92
CA SER A 53 5.10 2.83 1.79
C SER A 53 4.78 4.26 2.23
N ALA A 54 3.85 4.42 3.19
CA ALA A 54 3.47 5.72 3.73
C ALA A 54 4.33 6.19 4.91
N ARG A 55 5.35 5.43 5.34
CA ARG A 55 6.13 5.70 6.56
C ARG A 55 6.69 7.12 6.60
N ALA A 56 7.30 7.59 5.52
CA ALA A 56 7.90 8.92 5.45
C ALA A 56 6.87 10.02 5.75
N ILE A 57 5.66 9.90 5.20
CA ILE A 57 4.56 10.85 5.43
C ILE A 57 4.05 10.73 6.86
N ILE A 58 3.80 9.51 7.33
CA ILE A 58 3.31 9.27 8.70
C ILE A 58 4.27 9.85 9.73
N THR A 59 5.57 9.64 9.58
CA THR A 59 6.61 10.20 10.45
C THR A 59 6.64 11.73 10.39
N ALA A 60 6.55 12.32 9.19
CA ALA A 60 6.51 13.78 9.04
C ALA A 60 5.26 14.40 9.69
N LEU A 61 4.08 13.76 9.56
CA LEU A 61 2.85 14.20 10.21
C LEU A 61 2.95 14.07 11.73
N ALA A 62 3.47 12.95 12.23
CA ALA A 62 3.62 12.67 13.66
C ALA A 62 4.60 13.63 14.35
N ALA A 63 5.52 14.25 13.61
CA ALA A 63 6.44 15.25 14.14
C ALA A 63 5.75 16.57 14.54
N HIS A 64 4.58 16.87 13.97
CA HIS A 64 3.88 18.14 14.15
C HIS A 64 2.45 18.00 14.66
N HIS A 65 1.87 16.81 14.59
CA HIS A 65 0.48 16.54 14.94
C HIS A 65 0.34 15.17 15.62
N PRO A 66 -0.63 15.01 16.54
CA PRO A 66 -1.01 13.68 17.01
C PRO A 66 -1.49 12.82 15.83
N VAL A 67 -0.99 11.59 15.72
CA VAL A 67 -1.38 10.65 14.66
C VAL A 67 -1.94 9.38 15.28
N VAL A 68 -3.07 8.91 14.76
CA VAL A 68 -3.63 7.59 15.08
C VAL A 68 -3.64 6.74 13.83
N VAL A 69 -3.07 5.54 13.91
CA VAL A 69 -2.97 4.62 12.77
C VAL A 69 -4.02 3.52 12.86
N THR A 70 -4.57 3.13 11.73
CA THR A 70 -5.37 1.90 11.64
C THR A 70 -4.93 0.98 10.53
N THR A 71 -4.98 -0.32 10.79
CA THR A 71 -4.67 -1.37 9.81
C THR A 71 -5.75 -2.44 9.79
N ASN A 72 -5.86 -3.21 8.71
CA ASN A 72 -6.80 -4.34 8.65
C ASN A 72 -6.23 -5.60 9.33
N SER A 73 -4.89 -5.70 9.46
CA SER A 73 -4.19 -6.83 10.05
C SER A 73 -3.58 -6.52 11.42
N THR A 74 -3.53 -7.52 12.29
CA THR A 74 -2.87 -7.45 13.61
C THR A 74 -1.37 -7.19 13.49
N THR A 75 -0.71 -7.75 12.47
CA THR A 75 0.69 -7.49 12.16
C THR A 75 0.93 -6.03 11.79
N GLY A 76 0.10 -5.45 10.92
CA GLY A 76 0.20 -4.02 10.59
C GLY A 76 0.05 -3.12 11.81
N ARG A 77 -0.89 -3.47 12.71
CA ARG A 77 -1.11 -2.72 13.95
C ARG A 77 0.10 -2.81 14.87
N ALA A 78 0.72 -3.99 15.00
CA ALA A 78 1.93 -4.18 15.79
C ALA A 78 3.07 -3.30 15.25
N VAL A 79 3.32 -3.33 13.93
CA VAL A 79 4.34 -2.48 13.28
C VAL A 79 4.11 -0.99 13.56
N ALA A 80 2.87 -0.51 13.48
CA ALA A 80 2.56 0.88 13.79
C ALA A 80 2.82 1.24 15.27
N ARG A 81 2.55 0.30 16.20
CA ARG A 81 2.87 0.48 17.63
C ARG A 81 4.38 0.47 17.89
N ASP A 82 5.13 -0.34 17.17
CA ASP A 82 6.60 -0.36 17.25
C ASP A 82 7.21 0.97 16.78
N TRP A 83 6.49 1.75 15.97
CA TRP A 83 6.87 3.13 15.62
C TRP A 83 6.50 4.16 16.70
N GLY A 84 5.96 3.72 17.84
CA GLY A 84 5.51 4.59 18.92
C GLY A 84 4.17 5.29 18.66
N LEU A 85 3.39 4.83 17.67
CA LEU A 85 2.11 5.45 17.32
C LEU A 85 0.93 4.71 17.94
N PRO A 86 -0.10 5.43 18.45
CA PRO A 86 -1.39 4.82 18.77
C PRO A 86 -1.95 4.10 17.54
N ALA A 87 -2.18 2.78 17.66
CA ALA A 87 -2.69 1.99 16.55
C ALA A 87 -3.77 0.97 16.94
N HIS A 88 -4.77 0.86 16.06
CA HIS A 88 -5.94 -0.01 16.20
C HIS A 88 -6.20 -0.80 14.93
N LEU A 89 -6.96 -1.88 15.02
CA LEU A 89 -7.58 -2.46 13.84
C LEU A 89 -8.65 -1.50 13.29
N ALA A 90 -8.70 -1.37 11.97
CA ALA A 90 -9.64 -0.47 11.32
C ALA A 90 -11.08 -0.92 11.55
N PRO A 91 -12.02 0.02 11.83
CA PRO A 91 -13.39 -0.33 12.14
C PRO A 91 -14.04 -1.00 10.92
N LEU A 92 -14.84 -2.06 11.13
CA LEU A 92 -15.68 -2.61 10.08
C LEU A 92 -16.54 -1.48 9.48
N ASP A 93 -16.74 -1.51 8.16
CA ASP A 93 -17.52 -0.49 7.45
C ASP A 93 -19.04 -0.68 7.66
N VAL A 94 -19.44 -0.80 8.92
CA VAL A 94 -20.82 -0.77 9.39
C VAL A 94 -21.04 0.52 10.17
N PRO A 95 -22.17 1.22 10.01
CA PRO A 95 -22.35 2.56 10.57
C PRO A 95 -22.08 2.66 12.08
N GLY A 96 -22.48 1.64 12.85
CA GLY A 96 -22.27 1.63 14.30
C GLY A 96 -20.79 1.57 14.72
N ALA A 97 -19.98 0.77 14.04
CA ALA A 97 -18.55 0.64 14.36
C ALA A 97 -17.77 1.90 13.93
N VAL A 98 -18.06 2.40 12.73
CA VAL A 98 -17.47 3.65 12.22
C VAL A 98 -17.80 4.82 13.14
N ARG A 99 -19.06 4.97 13.57
CA ARG A 99 -19.46 6.04 14.49
C ARG A 99 -18.70 5.97 15.81
N ARG A 100 -18.70 4.80 16.48
CA ARG A 100 -17.96 4.61 17.74
C ARG A 100 -16.48 4.94 17.60
N PHE A 101 -15.86 4.49 16.51
CA PHE A 101 -14.45 4.82 16.24
C PHE A 101 -14.22 6.32 16.12
N LEU A 102 -15.05 7.01 15.32
CA LEU A 102 -14.95 8.46 15.13
C LEU A 102 -15.31 9.25 16.40
N ASP A 103 -16.21 8.73 17.25
CA ASP A 103 -16.55 9.30 18.56
C ASP A 103 -15.38 9.19 19.55
N ALA A 104 -14.65 8.08 19.53
CA ALA A 104 -13.49 7.86 20.38
C ALA A 104 -12.25 8.64 19.91
N VAL A 105 -11.94 8.60 18.61
CA VAL A 105 -10.72 9.19 18.05
C VAL A 105 -10.85 10.68 17.79
N ARG A 106 -12.04 11.16 17.38
CA ARG A 106 -12.33 12.56 17.02
C ARG A 106 -11.25 13.18 16.12
N PRO A 107 -10.97 12.58 14.93
CA PRO A 107 -9.88 13.03 14.09
C PRO A 107 -10.18 14.39 13.46
N ALA A 108 -9.17 15.23 13.32
CA ALA A 108 -9.24 16.50 12.57
C ALA A 108 -9.06 16.31 11.07
N LEU A 109 -8.50 15.16 10.65
CA LEU A 109 -8.27 14.79 9.25
C LEU A 109 -8.25 13.27 9.13
N MET A 110 -8.85 12.73 8.08
CA MET A 110 -8.74 11.33 7.69
C MET A 110 -7.85 11.20 6.45
N VAL A 111 -6.76 10.43 6.56
CA VAL A 111 -5.84 10.12 5.47
C VAL A 111 -5.91 8.63 5.15
N THR A 112 -6.31 8.29 3.93
CA THR A 112 -6.33 6.92 3.43
C THR A 112 -5.12 6.68 2.54
N VAL A 113 -4.38 5.60 2.81
CA VAL A 113 -3.23 5.17 2.02
C VAL A 113 -3.71 4.23 0.92
N GLU A 114 -3.27 4.47 -0.31
CA GLU A 114 -3.65 3.72 -1.51
C GLU A 114 -5.19 3.62 -1.68
N ASN A 115 -5.77 2.43 -1.53
CA ASN A 115 -7.11 2.11 -2.06
C ASN A 115 -8.02 1.39 -1.07
N GLU A 116 -8.37 2.06 0.02
CA GLU A 116 -9.35 1.55 0.98
C GLU A 116 -10.65 2.36 0.89
N ILE A 117 -11.40 2.13 -0.19
CA ILE A 117 -12.68 2.81 -0.46
C ILE A 117 -13.78 2.17 0.40
N TRP A 118 -14.23 2.90 1.42
CA TRP A 118 -15.21 2.44 2.40
C TRP A 118 -16.39 3.42 2.49
N PRO A 119 -17.55 3.10 1.88
CA PRO A 119 -18.67 4.03 1.76
C PRO A 119 -19.23 4.56 3.08
N ASN A 120 -19.33 3.72 4.12
CA ASN A 120 -19.85 4.20 5.41
C ASN A 120 -18.82 5.08 6.14
N ARG A 121 -17.53 4.74 6.10
CA ARG A 121 -16.44 5.60 6.61
C ARG A 121 -16.49 6.98 5.96
N ALA A 122 -16.52 7.04 4.62
CA ALA A 122 -16.55 8.31 3.91
C ALA A 122 -17.82 9.12 4.20
N ALA A 123 -18.98 8.46 4.26
CA ALA A 123 -20.24 9.12 4.58
C ALA A 123 -20.28 9.66 6.02
N GLU A 124 -19.77 8.93 7.01
CA GLU A 124 -19.74 9.37 8.40
C GLU A 124 -18.66 10.42 8.66
N ALA A 125 -17.52 10.39 7.98
CA ALA A 125 -16.51 11.45 8.00
C ALA A 125 -17.10 12.77 7.48
N ARG A 126 -17.74 12.73 6.30
CA ARG A 126 -18.42 13.90 5.71
C ARG A 126 -19.54 14.43 6.61
N ARG A 127 -20.35 13.57 7.24
CA ARG A 127 -21.41 14.00 8.18
C ARG A 127 -20.86 14.77 9.38
N ARG A 128 -19.61 14.50 9.76
CA ARG A 128 -18.91 15.16 10.87
C ARG A 128 -18.02 16.31 10.41
N ALA A 129 -18.08 16.68 9.13
CA ALA A 129 -17.19 17.67 8.52
C ALA A 129 -15.70 17.37 8.74
N ILE A 130 -15.32 16.08 8.78
CA ILE A 130 -13.92 15.67 8.87
C ILE A 130 -13.36 15.67 7.44
N PRO A 131 -12.32 16.48 7.15
CA PRO A 131 -11.66 16.47 5.86
C PRO A 131 -11.06 15.11 5.54
N GLN A 132 -11.08 14.75 4.25
CA GLN A 132 -10.67 13.44 3.75
C GLN A 132 -9.62 13.58 2.65
N ALA A 133 -8.46 12.96 2.87
CA ALA A 133 -7.38 12.85 1.91
C ALA A 133 -7.13 11.38 1.54
N VAL A 134 -6.86 11.11 0.27
CA VAL A 134 -6.35 9.82 -0.22
C VAL A 134 -4.98 10.05 -0.85
N ILE A 135 -3.97 9.30 -0.41
CA ILE A 135 -2.58 9.46 -0.88
C ILE A 135 -2.08 8.20 -1.58
N GLY A 136 -1.40 8.37 -2.71
CA GLY A 136 -0.89 7.26 -3.51
C GLY A 136 -2.00 6.32 -3.99
N ALA A 137 -3.19 6.85 -4.30
CA ALA A 137 -4.31 6.06 -4.79
C ALA A 137 -3.88 5.22 -5.99
N ARG A 138 -4.37 4.00 -6.07
CA ARG A 138 -4.14 3.09 -7.20
C ARG A 138 -5.49 2.87 -7.88
N MET A 139 -5.55 2.35 -9.09
CA MET A 139 -6.83 1.82 -9.60
C MET A 139 -6.51 0.95 -10.80
N SER A 140 -6.64 -0.36 -10.64
CA SER A 140 -6.56 -1.27 -11.79
C SER A 140 -7.77 -1.05 -12.70
N GLU A 141 -7.65 -1.39 -13.98
CA GLU A 141 -8.79 -1.34 -14.90
C GLU A 141 -9.93 -2.25 -14.47
N ARG A 142 -9.59 -3.43 -13.93
CA ARG A 142 -10.58 -4.38 -13.40
C ARG A 142 -11.38 -3.75 -12.27
N SER A 143 -10.70 -3.12 -11.32
CA SER A 143 -11.33 -2.40 -10.20
C SER A 143 -12.17 -1.23 -10.69
N ALA A 144 -11.66 -0.44 -11.65
CA ALA A 144 -12.39 0.68 -12.23
C ALA A 144 -13.68 0.22 -12.93
N ARG A 145 -13.65 -0.88 -13.69
CA ARG A 145 -14.85 -1.46 -14.31
C ARG A 145 -15.86 -1.94 -13.26
N GLY A 146 -15.37 -2.60 -12.20
CA GLY A 146 -16.21 -3.03 -11.07
C GLY A 146 -16.92 -1.85 -10.41
N TRP A 147 -16.17 -0.80 -10.07
CA TRP A 147 -16.70 0.43 -9.52
C TRP A 147 -17.61 1.20 -10.49
N GLY A 148 -17.36 1.09 -11.80
CA GLY A 148 -18.21 1.63 -12.85
C GLY A 148 -19.64 1.06 -12.79
N ARG A 149 -19.80 -0.22 -12.45
CA ARG A 149 -21.11 -0.86 -12.24
C ARG A 149 -21.77 -0.42 -10.94
N ALA A 150 -20.98 -0.03 -9.95
CA ALA A 150 -21.42 0.44 -8.64
C ALA A 150 -21.25 1.96 -8.47
N ARG A 151 -21.46 2.75 -9.55
CA ARG A 151 -21.26 4.21 -9.56
C ARG A 151 -22.03 4.96 -8.47
N GLY A 152 -23.24 4.49 -8.13
CA GLY A 152 -24.03 5.05 -7.03
C GLY A 152 -23.43 4.84 -5.63
N LEU A 153 -22.39 4.01 -5.50
CA LEU A 153 -21.66 3.78 -4.26
C LEU A 153 -20.32 4.54 -4.22
N ILE A 154 -19.52 4.44 -5.28
CA ILE A 154 -18.21 5.12 -5.36
C ILE A 154 -18.32 6.62 -5.62
N GLY A 155 -19.27 7.06 -6.45
CA GLY A 155 -19.41 8.46 -6.84
C GLY A 155 -19.55 9.40 -5.63
N PRO A 156 -20.48 9.12 -4.69
CA PRO A 156 -20.61 9.93 -3.48
C PRO A 156 -19.39 9.90 -2.54
N VAL A 157 -18.58 8.84 -2.61
CA VAL A 157 -17.32 8.76 -1.85
C VAL A 157 -16.30 9.70 -2.47
N LEU A 158 -16.06 9.59 -3.77
CA LEU A 158 -15.09 10.43 -4.48
C LEU A 158 -15.48 11.92 -4.47
N ALA A 159 -16.77 12.22 -4.61
CA ALA A 159 -17.28 13.58 -4.56
C ALA A 159 -17.13 14.23 -3.17
N GLY A 160 -16.96 13.44 -2.12
CA GLY A 160 -16.77 13.92 -0.75
C GLY A 160 -15.31 13.97 -0.30
N LEU A 161 -14.35 13.72 -1.19
CA LEU A 161 -12.93 13.85 -0.89
C LEU A 161 -12.49 15.31 -1.05
N ASP A 162 -11.65 15.76 -0.12
CA ASP A 162 -11.03 17.09 -0.16
C ASP A 162 -9.69 17.03 -0.90
N LEU A 163 -9.01 15.89 -0.85
CA LEU A 163 -7.75 15.66 -1.56
C LEU A 163 -7.63 14.20 -2.02
N LEU A 164 -7.16 14.00 -3.24
CA LEU A 164 -6.73 12.70 -3.76
C LEU A 164 -5.47 12.88 -4.60
N SER A 165 -4.43 12.13 -4.25
CA SER A 165 -3.23 11.97 -5.06
C SER A 165 -3.18 10.55 -5.64
N ALA A 166 -3.14 10.45 -6.97
CA ALA A 166 -2.98 9.17 -7.67
C ALA A 166 -1.50 8.77 -7.79
N GLN A 167 -1.22 7.47 -7.80
CA GLN A 167 0.13 6.95 -8.00
C GLN A 167 0.65 7.19 -9.42
N ASP A 168 -0.23 7.09 -10.42
CA ASP A 168 0.09 7.16 -11.84
C ASP A 168 -1.06 7.77 -12.66
N ALA A 169 -0.76 8.15 -13.90
CA ALA A 169 -1.72 8.79 -14.80
C ALA A 169 -2.90 7.88 -15.19
N GLY A 170 -2.69 6.56 -15.26
CA GLY A 170 -3.75 5.60 -15.56
C GLY A 170 -4.78 5.53 -14.43
N THR A 171 -4.31 5.52 -13.19
CA THR A 171 -5.14 5.58 -12.00
C THR A 171 -5.92 6.89 -11.93
N GLU A 172 -5.24 8.02 -12.15
CA GLU A 172 -5.86 9.35 -12.17
C GLU A 172 -7.03 9.41 -13.17
N SER A 173 -6.79 8.99 -14.42
CA SER A 173 -7.81 8.95 -15.46
C SER A 173 -9.02 8.09 -15.05
N ARG A 174 -8.77 6.90 -14.48
CA ARG A 174 -9.85 6.00 -14.02
C ARG A 174 -10.66 6.60 -12.87
N LEU A 175 -10.02 7.26 -11.91
CA LEU A 175 -10.72 7.90 -10.79
C LEU A 175 -11.54 9.10 -11.24
N ARG A 176 -11.03 9.92 -12.17
CA ARG A 176 -11.82 11.00 -12.80
C ARG A 176 -13.02 10.45 -13.54
N ALA A 177 -12.86 9.36 -14.30
CA ALA A 177 -13.96 8.68 -14.97
C ALA A 177 -15.00 8.05 -14.02
N LEU A 178 -14.66 7.87 -12.74
CA LEU A 178 -15.59 7.41 -11.69
C LEU A 178 -16.25 8.56 -10.93
N GLY A 179 -15.91 9.82 -11.23
CA GLY A 179 -16.53 11.00 -10.65
C GLY A 179 -15.69 11.74 -9.61
N LEU A 180 -14.36 11.54 -9.58
CA LEU A 180 -13.47 12.37 -8.77
C LEU A 180 -13.52 13.84 -9.25
N PRO A 181 -13.86 14.81 -8.38
CA PRO A 181 -13.86 16.22 -8.74
C PRO A 181 -12.44 16.73 -9.03
N GLN A 182 -12.31 17.64 -9.99
CA GLN A 182 -11.02 18.27 -10.32
C GLN A 182 -10.42 19.02 -9.12
N ALA A 183 -11.26 19.64 -8.29
CA ALA A 183 -10.82 20.40 -7.12
C ALA A 183 -10.17 19.52 -6.04
N ALA A 184 -10.50 18.23 -5.98
CA ALA A 184 -9.88 17.28 -5.06
C ALA A 184 -8.58 16.70 -5.60
N LEU A 185 -8.27 16.85 -6.90
CA LEU A 185 -7.12 16.19 -7.51
C LEU A 185 -5.81 16.93 -7.19
N ALA A 186 -4.93 16.26 -6.46
CA ALA A 186 -3.57 16.69 -6.18
C ALA A 186 -2.54 16.09 -7.15
N GLY A 187 -1.28 16.55 -7.05
CA GLY A 187 -0.18 15.99 -7.83
C GLY A 187 0.03 14.50 -7.58
N ARG A 188 0.50 13.77 -8.59
CA ARG A 188 0.74 12.33 -8.50
C ARG A 188 1.84 12.01 -7.48
N LEU A 189 1.62 10.97 -6.69
CA LEU A 189 2.48 10.58 -5.59
C LEU A 189 2.68 9.07 -5.58
N ASN A 190 3.90 8.64 -5.91
CA ASN A 190 4.31 7.26 -5.66
C ASN A 190 4.97 7.19 -4.28
N LEU A 191 4.22 6.69 -3.30
CA LEU A 191 4.65 6.58 -1.92
C LEU A 191 5.99 5.84 -1.75
N LYS A 192 6.26 4.86 -2.63
CA LYS A 192 7.51 4.08 -2.60
C LYS A 192 8.74 4.86 -3.04
N LEU A 193 8.56 6.02 -3.66
CA LEU A 193 9.63 6.87 -4.19
C LEU A 193 9.87 8.12 -3.32
N LEU A 194 9.21 8.23 -2.17
CA LEU A 194 9.30 9.41 -1.31
C LEU A 194 10.59 9.51 -0.49
N GLY A 195 11.26 8.39 -0.26
CA GLY A 195 12.51 8.34 0.48
C GLY A 195 13.69 8.11 -0.44
N PRO A 196 14.90 8.58 -0.06
CA PRO A 196 16.12 8.11 -0.69
C PRO A 196 16.21 6.59 -0.53
N ALA A 197 16.85 5.91 -1.49
CA ALA A 197 17.13 4.49 -1.35
C ALA A 197 17.83 4.23 -0.01
N ALA A 198 17.26 3.33 0.81
CA ALA A 198 17.82 2.97 2.11
C ALA A 198 19.24 2.40 1.97
N ILE A 199 19.51 1.76 0.84
CA ILE A 199 20.83 1.32 0.42
C ILE A 199 21.31 2.32 -0.61
N ARG A 200 22.35 3.07 -0.26
CA ARG A 200 23.09 3.86 -1.24
C ARG A 200 24.13 2.94 -1.89
N PRO A 201 24.21 2.91 -3.23
CA PRO A 201 25.29 2.20 -3.87
C PRO A 201 26.64 2.76 -3.38
N GLY A 202 27.66 1.90 -3.29
CA GLY A 202 29.04 2.34 -3.11
C GLY A 202 29.49 3.26 -4.25
N PRO A 203 30.74 3.77 -4.20
CA PRO A 203 31.28 4.57 -5.30
C PRO A 203 31.18 3.83 -6.65
N GLU A 204 31.12 4.59 -7.74
CA GLU A 204 31.27 4.02 -9.07
C GLU A 204 32.66 3.38 -9.20
N SER A 205 32.74 2.26 -9.91
CA SER A 205 33.97 1.53 -10.16
C SER A 205 33.93 0.95 -11.57
N ALA A 206 35.10 0.78 -12.18
CA ALA A 206 35.20 0.12 -13.47
C ALA A 206 34.61 -1.31 -13.47
N SER A 207 34.54 -1.95 -12.29
CA SER A 207 33.89 -3.26 -12.12
C SER A 207 32.36 -3.17 -12.21
N ARG A 208 31.75 -2.03 -11.83
CA ARG A 208 30.29 -1.79 -11.93
C ARG A 208 29.84 -1.35 -13.31
N ASP A 209 30.69 -0.68 -14.08
CA ASP A 209 30.35 -0.25 -15.45
C ASP A 209 30.08 -1.43 -16.41
N ARG A 210 30.55 -2.62 -16.04
CA ARG A 210 30.37 -3.87 -16.77
C ARG A 210 29.40 -4.82 -16.06
N LEU A 211 28.56 -4.31 -15.17
CA LEU A 211 27.57 -5.07 -14.44
C LEU A 211 26.17 -4.54 -14.76
N TRP A 212 25.28 -5.41 -15.20
CA TRP A 212 23.87 -5.08 -15.38
C TRP A 212 22.96 -6.07 -14.66
N LEU A 213 21.78 -5.59 -14.29
CA LEU A 213 20.84 -6.29 -13.43
C LEU A 213 19.52 -6.50 -14.16
N ALA A 214 19.10 -7.75 -14.25
CA ALA A 214 17.73 -8.13 -14.54
C ALA A 214 17.08 -8.59 -13.23
N ALA A 215 16.25 -7.73 -12.63
CA ALA A 215 15.62 -7.99 -11.34
C ALA A 215 14.12 -8.19 -11.46
N SER A 216 13.57 -9.04 -10.59
CA SER A 216 12.16 -9.40 -10.55
C SER A 216 11.64 -10.04 -11.84
N THR A 217 12.48 -10.84 -12.51
CA THR A 217 12.08 -11.55 -13.73
C THR A 217 11.06 -12.65 -13.45
N HIS A 218 10.19 -12.90 -14.42
CA HIS A 218 9.14 -13.91 -14.45
C HIS A 218 9.42 -14.98 -15.52
N PRO A 219 8.78 -16.16 -15.43
CA PRO A 219 8.96 -17.22 -16.42
C PRO A 219 8.78 -16.71 -17.85
N GLY A 220 9.74 -17.02 -18.72
CA GLY A 220 9.79 -16.58 -20.12
C GLY A 220 10.53 -15.25 -20.35
N GLU A 221 10.85 -14.49 -19.30
CA GLU A 221 11.68 -13.28 -19.42
C GLU A 221 13.18 -13.62 -19.33
N GLU A 222 13.54 -14.67 -18.59
CA GLU A 222 14.93 -15.02 -18.31
C GLU A 222 15.71 -15.43 -19.56
N GLU A 223 15.09 -16.18 -20.47
CA GLU A 223 15.69 -16.63 -21.72
C GLU A 223 16.03 -15.45 -22.63
N ALA A 224 15.13 -14.46 -22.71
CA ALA A 224 15.36 -13.24 -23.48
C ALA A 224 16.52 -12.42 -22.89
N VAL A 225 16.60 -12.33 -21.55
CA VAL A 225 17.72 -11.66 -20.86
C VAL A 225 19.04 -12.37 -21.12
N LEU A 226 19.07 -13.72 -21.04
CA LEU A 226 20.27 -14.52 -21.29
C LEU A 226 20.74 -14.40 -22.75
N ALA A 227 19.81 -14.41 -23.70
CA ALA A 227 20.13 -14.21 -25.12
C ALA A 227 20.72 -12.80 -25.37
N ALA A 228 20.14 -11.77 -24.75
CA ALA A 228 20.68 -10.41 -24.81
C ALA A 228 22.07 -10.32 -24.17
N HIS A 229 22.28 -11.01 -23.04
CA HIS A 229 23.58 -11.06 -22.38
C HIS A 229 24.65 -11.69 -23.28
N ALA A 230 24.34 -12.82 -23.93
CA ALA A 230 25.25 -13.50 -24.85
C ALA A 230 25.68 -12.57 -26.00
N ALA A 231 24.72 -11.86 -26.61
CA ALA A 231 25.00 -10.92 -27.69
C ALA A 231 25.88 -9.74 -27.24
N LEU A 232 25.66 -9.23 -26.02
CA LEU A 232 26.44 -8.12 -25.47
C LEU A 232 27.83 -8.53 -25.00
N ALA A 233 27.98 -9.75 -24.45
CA ALA A 233 29.25 -10.25 -23.95
C ALA A 233 30.33 -10.36 -25.04
N VAL A 234 29.93 -10.61 -26.29
CA VAL A 234 30.84 -10.59 -27.46
C VAL A 234 31.45 -9.21 -27.69
N ARG A 235 30.69 -8.15 -27.40
CA ARG A 235 31.09 -6.75 -27.66
C ARG A 235 31.72 -6.07 -26.45
N ILE A 236 31.40 -6.54 -25.25
CA ILE A 236 31.81 -5.94 -23.99
C ILE A 236 32.55 -7.01 -23.16
N PRO A 237 33.88 -7.16 -23.34
CA PRO A 237 34.66 -8.12 -22.57
C PRO A 237 34.47 -7.92 -21.06
N GLY A 238 34.26 -9.00 -20.31
CA GLY A 238 34.06 -8.92 -18.86
C GLY A 238 32.70 -8.36 -18.42
N LEU A 239 31.71 -8.30 -19.31
CA LEU A 239 30.32 -8.02 -18.94
C LEU A 239 29.79 -9.10 -18.00
N ARG A 240 29.15 -8.70 -16.91
CA ARG A 240 28.55 -9.57 -15.89
C ARG A 240 27.06 -9.28 -15.76
N LEU A 241 26.25 -10.33 -15.60
CA LEU A 241 24.81 -10.25 -15.39
C LEU A 241 24.47 -10.70 -13.96
N ILE A 242 23.73 -9.88 -13.21
CA ILE A 242 22.95 -10.37 -12.07
C ILE A 242 21.53 -10.64 -12.56
N LEU A 243 21.09 -11.88 -12.44
CA LEU A 243 19.73 -12.31 -12.78
C LEU A 243 18.99 -12.72 -11.50
N ALA A 244 18.07 -11.87 -11.06
CA ALA A 244 17.36 -12.02 -9.79
C ALA A 244 15.86 -12.29 -10.05
N PRO A 245 15.41 -13.56 -10.03
CA PRO A 245 14.02 -13.90 -10.31
C PRO A 245 13.07 -13.34 -9.25
N ARG A 246 11.85 -13.00 -9.68
CA ARG A 246 10.78 -12.51 -8.79
C ARG A 246 10.47 -13.47 -7.65
N HIS A 247 10.59 -14.77 -7.91
CA HIS A 247 10.34 -15.84 -6.96
C HIS A 247 11.65 -16.58 -6.66
N PRO A 248 12.29 -16.36 -5.50
CA PRO A 248 13.60 -16.95 -5.17
C PRO A 248 13.64 -18.48 -5.27
N ARG A 249 12.52 -19.17 -5.05
CA ARG A 249 12.36 -20.62 -5.25
C ARG A 249 12.67 -21.11 -6.67
N ARG A 250 12.66 -20.22 -7.67
CA ARG A 250 13.02 -20.53 -9.06
C ARG A 250 14.51 -20.43 -9.34
N ALA A 251 15.34 -20.12 -8.33
CA ALA A 251 16.76 -19.90 -8.57
C ALA A 251 17.47 -21.12 -9.20
N ASP A 252 17.04 -22.36 -8.90
CA ASP A 252 17.62 -23.57 -9.52
C ASP A 252 17.23 -23.68 -11.00
N GLU A 253 15.95 -23.41 -11.31
CA GLU A 253 15.42 -23.36 -12.68
C GLU A 253 16.15 -22.31 -13.53
N VAL A 254 16.31 -21.10 -13.00
CA VAL A 254 17.01 -20.00 -13.69
C VAL A 254 18.50 -20.31 -13.87
N ALA A 255 19.15 -20.94 -12.89
CA ALA A 255 20.53 -21.39 -13.04
C ALA A 255 20.68 -22.44 -14.15
N ALA A 256 19.74 -23.38 -14.26
CA ALA A 256 19.73 -24.36 -15.35
C ALA A 256 19.56 -23.69 -16.73
N LEU A 257 18.72 -22.65 -16.85
CA LEU A 257 18.59 -21.86 -18.08
C LEU A 257 19.91 -21.17 -18.45
N ALA A 258 20.60 -20.57 -17.46
CA ALA A 258 21.90 -19.93 -17.70
C ALA A 258 22.97 -20.94 -18.15
N ILE A 259 23.01 -22.13 -17.54
CA ILE A 259 23.91 -23.23 -17.95
C ILE A 259 23.60 -23.68 -19.37
N ALA A 260 22.32 -23.89 -19.70
CA ALA A 260 21.90 -24.27 -21.05
C ALA A 260 22.25 -23.19 -22.10
N ALA A 261 22.28 -21.92 -21.70
CA ALA A 261 22.72 -20.80 -22.53
C ALA A 261 24.25 -20.66 -22.61
N GLY A 262 25.03 -21.57 -22.00
CA GLY A 262 26.50 -21.59 -22.08
C GLY A 262 27.21 -20.75 -21.03
N PHE A 263 26.51 -20.31 -19.97
CA PHE A 263 27.10 -19.54 -18.88
C PHE A 263 27.38 -20.40 -17.64
N ALA A 264 28.31 -19.96 -16.80
CA ALA A 264 28.56 -20.55 -15.48
C ALA A 264 27.95 -19.65 -14.40
N PRO A 265 26.70 -19.89 -13.95
CA PRO A 265 26.07 -19.05 -12.94
C PRO A 265 26.64 -19.34 -11.55
N GLU A 266 26.82 -18.28 -10.76
CA GLU A 266 27.11 -18.37 -9.33
C GLU A 266 25.88 -17.91 -8.54
N ARG A 267 25.55 -18.62 -7.46
CA ARG A 267 24.44 -18.24 -6.58
C ARG A 267 24.93 -17.28 -5.51
N LEU A 268 24.52 -16.02 -5.61
CA LEU A 268 24.75 -15.05 -4.56
C LEU A 268 23.70 -15.22 -3.45
N GLY A 269 24.12 -15.77 -2.31
CA GLY A 269 23.31 -15.80 -1.09
C GLY A 269 23.20 -14.41 -0.46
N ALA A 270 22.21 -14.19 0.40
CA ALA A 270 21.96 -12.91 1.10
C ALA A 270 23.11 -12.41 2.01
N ARG A 271 24.25 -13.11 2.06
CA ARG A 271 25.44 -12.77 2.84
C ARG A 271 26.70 -12.47 1.99
N GLU A 272 26.73 -12.82 0.71
CA GLU A 272 27.97 -12.74 -0.10
C GLU A 272 28.10 -11.48 -0.95
N VAL A 273 27.03 -10.68 -1.08
CA VAL A 273 27.05 -9.42 -1.84
C VAL A 273 27.96 -8.35 -1.18
N ALA A 274 28.47 -8.58 0.02
CA ALA A 274 29.37 -7.67 0.73
C ALA A 274 30.87 -7.87 0.39
N ALA A 275 31.27 -8.89 -0.37
CA ALA A 275 32.69 -9.24 -0.53
C ALA A 275 33.26 -9.11 -1.96
N ALA A 276 32.44 -8.79 -2.97
CA ALA A 276 32.93 -8.58 -4.33
C ALA A 276 33.08 -7.07 -4.63
N GLY A 277 34.21 -6.50 -4.19
CA GLY A 277 34.72 -5.21 -4.69
C GLY A 277 35.27 -5.34 -6.10
#